data_AF-A0A1N6QTN7-F1
#
_entry.id   AF-A0A1N6QTN7-F1
#
_cell.length_a   1.000
_cell.length_b   1.000
_cell.length_c   1.000
_cell.angle_alpha   90.00
_cell.angle_beta   90.00
_cell.angle_gamma   90.00
#
_symmetry.space_group_name_H-M   'P 1'
#
loop_
_entity.id
_entity.type
_entity.pdbx_description
1 polymer ?
#
loop_
_entity_poly.entity_id
_entity_poly.type
_entity_poly.pdbx_seq_one_letter_code
_entity_poly.pdbx_strand_id
1 'polypeptide(L)'
;MLFFGRKPGVFRQDFITSLAPDFYSHVSNLSISYILYATAGYVCLLAGAKMRLIVLIGLLLILINVTYEYLIPLLNTRDPVDAIYGVGGTLLAFIVLAGIDRFGLFDTPNGSTTT
;
A
#
# COMPACT_ATOMS: atom_id res chain seq x y z
N MET A 1 15.65 36.19 28.66
CA MET A 1 15.04 36.24 27.32
C MET A 1 15.50 35.02 26.50
N LEU A 2 14.90 33.84 26.70
CA LEU A 2 15.28 32.60 26.00
C LEU A 2 14.15 31.97 25.16
N PHE A 3 13.01 32.66 24.99
CA PHE A 3 11.84 32.12 24.28
C PHE A 3 11.41 32.94 23.06
N PHE A 4 12.15 33.99 22.69
CA PHE A 4 11.80 34.88 21.57
C PHE A 4 12.09 34.30 20.17
N GLY A 5 12.67 33.09 20.10
CA GLY A 5 13.03 32.42 18.84
C GLY A 5 12.15 31.22 18.46
N ARG A 6 11.09 30.89 19.24
CA ARG A 6 10.20 29.79 18.86
C ARG A 6 9.31 30.24 17.71
N LYS A 7 9.74 29.99 16.47
CA LYS A 7 8.85 30.00 15.31
C LYS A 7 7.62 29.19 15.69
N PRO A 8 6.40 29.76 15.75
CA PRO A 8 5.21 28.94 15.91
C PRO A 8 5.21 28.01 14.71
N GLY A 9 5.27 26.70 14.95
CA GLY A 9 5.43 25.69 13.90
C GLY A 9 4.47 25.98 12.75
N VAL A 10 5.04 26.41 11.62
CA VAL A 10 4.32 26.94 10.44
C VAL A 10 3.60 25.81 9.67
N PHE A 11 3.75 24.57 10.15
CA PHE A 11 3.14 23.36 9.60
C PHE A 11 2.65 22.50 10.77
N ARG A 12 1.60 22.96 11.45
CA ARG A 12 0.98 22.15 12.50
C ARG A 12 -0.08 21.24 11.87
N GLN A 13 0.21 19.95 11.84
CA GLN A 13 -0.73 18.88 11.50
C GLN A 13 -1.98 18.88 12.41
N ASP A 14 -1.97 19.68 13.49
CA ASP A 14 -3.06 19.96 14.42
C ASP A 14 -4.41 20.29 13.77
N PHE A 15 -4.43 20.95 12.60
CA PHE A 15 -5.69 21.20 11.89
C PHE A 15 -6.32 19.91 11.34
N ILE A 16 -5.50 18.99 10.81
CA ILE A 16 -5.99 17.72 10.25
C ILE A 16 -6.36 16.76 11.38
N THR A 17 -5.53 16.68 12.43
CA THR A 17 -5.82 15.81 13.59
C THR A 17 -6.98 16.31 14.44
N SER A 18 -7.28 17.61 14.45
CA SER A 18 -8.50 18.13 15.10
C SER A 18 -9.78 17.85 14.32
N LEU A 19 -9.69 17.67 12.99
CA LEU A 19 -10.84 17.36 12.13
C LEU A 19 -11.11 15.85 12.06
N ALA A 20 -10.05 15.03 12.04
CA ALA A 20 -10.13 13.58 12.03
C ALA A 20 -8.95 13.00 12.84
N PRO A 21 -9.15 12.68 14.13
CA PRO A 21 -8.08 12.20 15.00
C PRO A 21 -7.43 10.90 14.49
N ASP A 22 -8.20 10.06 13.80
CA ASP A 22 -7.75 8.75 13.29
C ASP A 22 -7.20 8.78 11.85
N PHE A 23 -7.13 9.97 11.23
CA PHE A 23 -6.66 10.15 9.85
C PHE A 23 -5.31 9.50 9.58
N TYR A 24 -4.37 9.60 10.53
CA TYR A 24 -3.03 9.03 10.38
C TYR A 24 -3.03 7.49 10.38
N SER A 25 -3.91 6.86 11.16
CA SER A 25 -4.01 5.39 11.17
C SER A 25 -4.47 4.89 9.80
N HIS A 26 -5.55 5.49 9.29
CA HIS A 26 -6.13 5.14 7.99
C HIS A 26 -5.15 5.33 6.83
N VAL A 27 -4.47 6.48 6.77
CA VAL A 27 -3.50 6.77 5.70
C VAL A 27 -2.26 5.88 5.82
N SER A 28 -1.83 5.57 7.04
CA SER A 28 -0.74 4.62 7.28
C SER A 28 -1.11 3.23 6.77
N ASN A 29 -2.30 2.72 7.09
CA ASN A 29 -2.71 1.38 6.65
C ASN A 29 -2.89 1.28 5.12
N LEU A 30 -3.39 2.34 4.48
CA LEU A 30 -3.40 2.48 3.03
C LEU A 30 -1.99 2.43 2.44
N SER A 31 -1.07 3.21 3.01
CA SER A 31 0.30 3.32 2.49
C SER A 31 1.06 2.00 2.64
N ILE A 32 0.95 1.33 3.79
CA ILE A 32 1.58 0.04 4.04
C ILE A 32 1.03 -1.02 3.08
N SER A 33 -0.29 -1.11 2.93
CA SER A 33 -0.93 -2.07 2.02
C SER A 33 -0.54 -1.83 0.57
N TYR A 34 -0.47 -0.56 0.14
CA TYR A 34 0.01 -0.20 -1.19
C TYR A 34 1.46 -0.62 -1.41
N ILE A 35 2.39 -0.22 -0.53
CA ILE A 35 3.82 -0.49 -0.70
C ILE A 35 4.08 -1.99 -0.70
N LEU A 36 3.50 -2.72 0.26
CA LEU A 36 3.76 -4.15 0.42
C LEU A 36 3.28 -4.92 -0.82
N TYR A 37 2.11 -4.58 -1.35
CA TYR A 37 1.59 -5.23 -2.54
C TYR A 37 2.31 -4.80 -3.82
N ALA A 38 2.57 -3.50 -4.00
CA ALA A 38 3.27 -2.97 -5.16
C ALA A 38 4.69 -3.55 -5.26
N THR A 39 5.44 -3.58 -4.16
CA THR A 39 6.80 -4.13 -4.14
C THR A 39 6.80 -5.63 -4.41
N ALA A 40 5.97 -6.41 -3.70
CA ALA A 40 5.90 -7.86 -3.92
C ALA A 40 5.46 -8.20 -5.35
N GLY A 41 4.39 -7.55 -5.83
CA GLY A 41 3.87 -7.77 -7.18
C GLY A 41 4.85 -7.35 -8.27
N TYR A 42 5.59 -6.25 -8.07
CA TYR A 42 6.59 -5.79 -9.04
C TYR A 42 7.77 -6.76 -9.14
N VAL A 43 8.26 -7.28 -8.00
CA VAL A 43 9.29 -8.32 -7.99
C VAL A 43 8.79 -9.58 -8.72
N CYS A 44 7.53 -9.98 -8.51
CA CYS A 44 6.93 -11.09 -9.24
C CYS A 44 6.85 -10.83 -10.75
N LEU A 45 6.46 -9.63 -11.18
CA LEU A 45 6.44 -9.26 -12.61
C LEU A 45 7.84 -9.34 -13.22
N LEU A 46 8.86 -8.82 -12.55
CA LEU A 46 10.25 -8.90 -13.01
C LEU A 46 10.76 -10.33 -13.11
N ALA A 47 10.27 -11.23 -12.24
CA ALA A 47 10.56 -12.66 -12.31
C ALA A 47 9.78 -13.41 -13.41
N GLY A 48 8.95 -12.72 -14.20
CA GLY A 48 8.11 -13.31 -15.24
C GLY A 48 6.90 -14.07 -14.69
N ALA A 49 6.48 -13.80 -13.45
CA ALA A 49 5.30 -14.43 -12.87
C ALA A 49 4.03 -13.95 -13.58
N LYS A 50 3.06 -14.86 -13.73
CA LYS A 50 1.77 -14.53 -14.34
C LYS A 50 0.95 -13.63 -13.42
N MET A 51 0.17 -12.70 -13.99
CA MET A 51 -0.76 -11.84 -13.26
C MET A 51 -1.73 -12.59 -12.33
N ARG A 52 -2.05 -13.86 -12.61
CA ARG A 52 -2.86 -14.70 -11.70
C ARG A 52 -2.23 -14.84 -10.31
N LEU A 53 -0.90 -14.97 -10.23
CA LEU A 53 -0.18 -15.07 -8.96
C LEU A 53 -0.22 -13.74 -8.20
N ILE A 54 -0.09 -12.62 -8.93
CA ILE A 54 -0.17 -11.27 -8.36
C ILE A 54 -1.57 -11.04 -7.77
N VAL A 55 -2.64 -11.37 -8.50
CA VAL A 55 -4.01 -11.31 -7.97
C VAL A 55 -4.18 -12.14 -6.70
N LEU A 56 -3.58 -13.34 -6.63
CA LEU A 56 -3.65 -14.19 -5.45
C LEU A 56 -2.94 -13.56 -4.23
N ILE A 57 -1.78 -12.92 -4.44
CA ILE A 57 -1.10 -12.16 -3.39
C ILE A 57 -1.97 -11.00 -2.91
N GLY A 58 -2.62 -10.28 -3.82
CA GLY A 58 -3.53 -9.17 -3.48
C GLY A 58 -4.72 -9.63 -2.65
N LEU A 59 -5.36 -10.73 -3.05
CA LEU A 59 -6.46 -11.34 -2.28
C LEU A 59 -6.02 -11.77 -0.88
N LEU A 60 -4.83 -12.36 -0.76
CA LEU A 60 -4.28 -12.75 0.53
C LEU A 60 -4.00 -11.54 1.42
N LEU A 61 -3.54 -10.43 0.85
CA LEU A 61 -3.28 -9.19 1.60
C LEU A 61 -4.57 -8.51 2.06
N ILE A 62 -5.63 -8.54 1.25
CA ILE A 62 -6.97 -8.11 1.65
C ILE A 62 -7.50 -9.00 2.78
N LEU A 63 -7.35 -10.31 2.65
CA LEU A 63 -7.76 -11.25 3.69
C LEU A 63 -7.01 -10.99 5.00
N ILE A 64 -5.70 -10.71 4.95
CA ILE A 64 -4.92 -10.34 6.13
C ILE A 64 -5.44 -9.05 6.76
N ASN A 65 -5.68 -8.00 5.97
CA ASN A 65 -6.22 -6.73 6.48
C ASN A 65 -7.56 -6.93 7.20
N VAL A 66 -8.48 -7.70 6.60
CA VAL A 66 -9.77 -8.02 7.22
C VAL A 66 -9.58 -8.94 8.44
N THR A 67 -8.73 -9.94 8.36
CA THR A 67 -8.51 -10.88 9.48
C THR A 67 -7.89 -10.15 10.67
N TYR A 68 -6.92 -9.27 10.44
CA TYR A 68 -6.29 -8.46 11.49
C TYR A 68 -7.33 -7.66 12.27
N GLU A 69 -8.24 -7.01 11.55
CA GLU A 69 -9.29 -6.17 12.12
C GLU A 69 -10.34 -6.96 12.93
N TYR A 70 -10.64 -8.20 12.52
CA TYR A 70 -11.70 -9.00 13.14
C TYR A 70 -11.19 -10.05 14.16
N LEU A 71 -9.94 -10.54 14.03
CA LEU A 71 -9.36 -11.55 14.93
C LEU A 71 -8.47 -10.96 16.04
N ILE A 72 -8.01 -9.71 15.93
CA ILE A 72 -7.21 -9.06 16.97
C ILE A 72 -7.96 -7.91 17.70
N PRO A 73 -9.23 -8.07 18.13
CA PRO A 73 -9.86 -7.10 19.02
C PRO A 73 -9.23 -7.10 20.43
N LEU A 74 -8.26 -7.99 20.70
CA LEU A 74 -7.55 -8.06 21.98
C LEU A 74 -6.39 -7.05 22.09
N LEU A 75 -5.85 -6.54 20.97
CA LEU A 75 -4.75 -5.55 20.96
C LEU A 75 -5.14 -4.17 20.39
N ASN A 76 -6.21 -4.07 19.58
CA ASN A 76 -6.62 -2.80 18.97
C ASN A 76 -8.12 -2.53 19.15
N THR A 77 -8.50 -1.25 19.17
CA THR A 77 -9.91 -0.83 19.02
C THR A 77 -10.37 -1.25 17.63
N ARG A 78 -11.51 -1.94 17.55
CA ARG A 78 -12.06 -2.38 16.27
C ARG A 78 -12.49 -1.18 15.43
N ASP A 79 -11.80 -0.94 14.33
CA ASP A 79 -12.03 0.08 13.34
C ASP A 79 -12.13 -0.51 11.92
N PRO A 80 -13.34 -0.78 11.41
CA PRO A 80 -13.55 -1.30 10.06
C PRO A 80 -13.05 -0.35 8.96
N VAL A 81 -12.83 0.93 9.27
CA VAL A 81 -12.32 1.92 8.31
C VAL A 81 -10.87 1.59 7.94
N ASP A 82 -10.04 1.17 8.88
CA ASP A 82 -8.64 0.79 8.59
C ASP A 82 -8.58 -0.34 7.55
N ALA A 83 -9.41 -1.37 7.68
CA ALA A 83 -9.48 -2.45 6.69
C ALA A 83 -9.88 -1.94 5.29
N ILE A 84 -10.79 -0.96 5.19
CA ILE A 84 -11.18 -0.35 3.91
C ILE A 84 -10.01 0.40 3.28
N TYR A 85 -9.24 1.15 4.08
CA TYR A 85 -8.05 1.86 3.60
C TYR A 85 -6.96 0.89 3.14
N GLY A 86 -6.78 -0.23 3.84
CA GLY A 86 -5.89 -1.32 3.41
C GLY A 86 -6.31 -1.91 2.06
N VAL A 87 -7.60 -2.20 1.89
CA VAL A 87 -8.17 -2.64 0.59
C VAL A 87 -7.94 -1.58 -0.49
N GLY A 88 -8.19 -0.30 -0.19
CA GLY A 88 -7.94 0.81 -1.12
C GLY A 88 -6.49 0.87 -1.59
N GLY A 89 -5.53 0.73 -0.66
CA GLY A 89 -4.10 0.66 -0.96
C GLY A 89 -3.75 -0.50 -1.89
N THR A 90 -4.30 -1.69 -1.63
CA THR A 90 -4.08 -2.86 -2.50
C THR A 90 -4.66 -2.69 -3.90
N LEU A 91 -5.85 -2.10 -4.02
CA LEU A 91 -6.49 -1.86 -5.32
C LEU A 91 -5.71 -0.85 -6.14
N LEU A 92 -5.22 0.24 -5.53
CA LEU A 92 -4.36 1.21 -6.21
C LEU A 92 -3.07 0.55 -6.72
N ALA A 93 -2.40 -0.25 -5.87
CA ALA A 93 -1.21 -0.98 -6.28
C ALA A 93 -1.50 -2.00 -7.39
N PHE A 94 -2.67 -2.67 -7.36
CA PHE A 94 -3.09 -3.57 -8.43
C PHE A 94 -3.19 -2.85 -9.78
N ILE A 95 -3.83 -1.67 -9.81
CA ILE A 95 -4.00 -0.89 -11.04
C ILE A 95 -2.63 -0.53 -11.62
N VAL A 96 -1.69 -0.11 -10.76
CA VAL A 96 -0.31 0.21 -11.18
C VAL A 96 0.38 -1.03 -11.76
N LEU A 97 0.32 -2.17 -11.06
CA LEU A 97 0.94 -3.42 -11.51
C LEU A 97 0.33 -3.93 -12.82
N ALA A 98 -1.00 -3.83 -12.99
CA ALA A 98 -1.67 -4.18 -14.24
C ALA A 98 -1.27 -3.25 -15.40
N GLY A 99 -1.02 -1.97 -15.11
CA GLY A 99 -0.44 -1.05 -16.08
C GLY A 99 0.98 -1.44 -16.49
N ILE A 100 1.83 -1.79 -15.51
CA ILE A 100 3.22 -2.24 -15.76
C ILE A 100 3.24 -3.52 -16.58
N ASP A 101 2.43 -4.52 -16.22
CA ASP A 101 2.34 -5.78 -16.95
C ASP A 101 1.93 -5.58 -18.41
N ARG A 102 0.96 -4.68 -18.65
CA ARG A 102 0.43 -4.43 -19.99
C ARG A 102 1.30 -3.56 -20.88
N PHE A 103 2.02 -2.59 -20.32
CA PHE A 103 2.72 -1.56 -21.11
C PHE A 103 4.23 -1.49 -20.87
N GLY A 104 4.72 -2.04 -19.76
CA GLY A 104 6.09 -1.86 -19.30
C GLY A 104 7.01 -3.08 -19.50
N LEU A 105 6.47 -4.28 -19.68
CA LEU A 105 7.25 -5.49 -19.93
C LEU A 105 7.51 -5.63 -21.43
N PHE A 106 8.71 -5.25 -21.87
CA PHE A 106 9.23 -5.60 -23.19
C PHE A 106 9.85 -6.99 -23.14
N ASP A 107 9.63 -7.78 -24.18
CA ASP A 107 10.32 -9.07 -24.32
C ASP A 107 11.82 -8.84 -24.35
N THR A 108 12.55 -9.53 -23.45
CA THR A 108 14.01 -9.64 -23.55
C THR A 108 14.33 -10.16 -24.95
N PRO A 109 15.21 -9.51 -25.73
CA PRO A 109 15.59 -10.01 -27.04
C PRO A 109 16.14 -11.42 -26.84
N ASN A 110 15.40 -12.42 -27.28
CA ASN A 110 15.91 -13.78 -27.36
C ASN A 110 17.17 -13.68 -28.22
N GLY A 111 18.33 -13.91 -27.61
CA GLY A 111 19.60 -13.94 -28.32
C GLY A 111 19.44 -14.85 -29.51
N SER A 112 19.38 -14.24 -30.70
CA SER A 112 19.22 -14.93 -31.96
C SER A 112 20.38 -15.90 -32.06
N THR A 113 20.08 -17.18 -31.81
CA THR A 113 20.95 -18.27 -32.19
C THR A 113 20.81 -18.40 -33.71
N THR A 114 21.46 -17.48 -34.43
CA THR A 114 21.66 -17.62 -35.87
C THR A 114 22.72 -18.71 -36.03
N THR A 115 22.23 -19.91 -36.34
CA THR A 115 23.04 -21.01 -36.88
C THR A 115 23.30 -20.76 -38.36
#